data_AF-K0JHY0-F1
#
_entry.id   AF-K0JHY0-F1
#
_cell.length_a   1.000
_cell.length_b   1.000
_cell.length_c   1.000
_cell.angle_alpha   90.00
_cell.angle_beta   90.00
_cell.angle_gamma   90.00
#
_symmetry.space_group_name_H-M   'P 1'
#
loop_
_entity.id
_entity.type
_entity.pdbx_description
1 polymer ?
#
loop_
_entity_poly.entity_id
_entity_poly.type
_entity_poly.pdbx_seq_one_letter_code
_entity_poly.pdbx_strand_id
1 'polypeptide(L)'
;MRLIIILFVFFNIHFLYAQENYNLNKTFRIIRKFDNLLSSDNKEYVFYIDASYLFSPEGKSIYSNNIYMAKKALENNSNDIVYSGVIKSSTPPENYVYLLLHKRLYDYISKNKSSYIDELMQTDLQTFYDNIREYIIKEEIYTGSFKYIRFLTKTKYKYYTGKD
;
A
#
# COMPACT_ATOMS: atom_id res chain seq x y z
N MET A 1 -22.60 5.87 -18.42
CA MET A 1 -21.55 5.84 -17.39
C MET A 1 -21.61 4.46 -16.71
N ARG A 2 -20.71 3.54 -17.07
CA ARG A 2 -20.73 2.17 -16.52
C ARG A 2 -19.86 2.16 -15.26
N LEU A 3 -20.50 2.08 -14.09
CA LEU A 3 -19.85 1.78 -12.82
C LEU A 3 -19.35 0.33 -12.86
N ILE A 4 -18.03 0.14 -12.86
CA ILE A 4 -17.41 -1.16 -12.68
C ILE A 4 -17.15 -1.31 -11.17
N ILE A 5 -17.97 -2.12 -10.51
CA ILE A 5 -17.75 -2.57 -9.14
C ILE A 5 -16.82 -3.78 -9.23
N ILE A 6 -15.57 -3.65 -8.77
CA ILE A 6 -14.65 -4.78 -8.66
C ILE A 6 -15.01 -5.55 -7.38
N LEU A 7 -15.85 -6.58 -7.53
CA LEU A 7 -16.24 -7.49 -6.46
C LEU A 7 -15.17 -8.60 -6.33
N PHE A 8 -14.38 -8.58 -5.26
CA PHE A 8 -13.48 -9.70 -4.94
C PHE A 8 -14.27 -10.80 -4.23
N VAL A 9 -14.67 -11.83 -4.97
CA VAL A 9 -15.29 -13.04 -4.40
C VAL A 9 -14.20 -13.91 -3.78
N PHE A 10 -14.28 -14.13 -2.46
CA PHE A 10 -13.44 -15.08 -1.74
C PHE A 10 -13.78 -16.51 -2.16
N PHE A 11 -12.87 -17.17 -2.88
CA PHE A 11 -12.89 -18.63 -3.03
C PHE A 11 -11.70 -19.24 -2.29
N ASN A 12 -12.00 -20.06 -1.28
CA ASN A 12 -11.04 -20.96 -0.62
C ASN A 12 -10.73 -22.11 -1.58
N ILE A 13 -9.66 -22.01 -2.36
CA ILE A 13 -9.14 -23.16 -3.10
C ILE A 13 -7.65 -23.29 -2.81
N HIS A 14 -7.29 -24.37 -2.10
CA HIS A 14 -5.92 -24.80 -1.93
C HIS A 14 -5.33 -25.21 -3.27
N PHE A 15 -4.50 -24.37 -3.87
CA PHE A 15 -3.64 -24.75 -4.99
C PHE A 15 -2.18 -24.41 -4.67
N LEU A 16 -1.36 -25.47 -4.61
CA LEU A 16 0.10 -25.40 -4.68
C LEU A 16 0.50 -25.28 -6.15
N TYR A 17 0.97 -24.10 -6.58
CA TYR A 17 1.66 -23.95 -7.85
C TYR A 17 2.83 -22.97 -7.72
N ALA A 18 3.88 -23.27 -8.50
CA ALA A 18 5.19 -22.63 -8.48
C ALA A 18 5.08 -21.12 -8.73
N GLN A 19 5.20 -20.35 -7.64
CA GLN A 19 5.35 -18.92 -7.63
C GLN A 19 6.73 -18.53 -8.18
N GLU A 20 6.85 -17.33 -8.77
CA GLU A 20 8.10 -16.58 -8.59
C GLU A 20 8.33 -16.54 -7.09
N ASN A 21 9.31 -17.31 -6.60
CA ASN A 21 9.54 -17.58 -5.18
C ASN A 21 10.08 -16.32 -4.49
N TYR A 22 9.30 -15.25 -4.47
CA TYR A 22 9.53 -14.16 -3.54
C TYR A 22 9.40 -14.75 -2.14
N ASN A 23 10.49 -14.70 -1.38
CA ASN A 23 10.47 -15.12 0.01
C ASN A 23 9.64 -14.13 0.83
N LEU A 24 8.33 -14.35 0.91
CA LEU A 24 7.40 -13.51 1.68
C LEU A 24 7.56 -13.66 3.21
N ASN A 25 8.43 -14.57 3.67
CA ASN A 25 8.75 -14.72 5.09
C ASN A 25 9.77 -13.68 5.59
N LYS A 26 10.40 -12.91 4.68
CA LYS A 26 11.32 -11.84 5.07
C LYS A 26 10.55 -10.56 5.44
N THR A 27 11.23 -9.67 6.16
CA THR A 27 10.75 -8.30 6.35
C THR A 27 11.08 -7.45 5.12
N PHE A 28 10.09 -6.69 4.63
CA PHE A 28 10.20 -5.78 3.50
C PHE A 28 10.33 -4.35 4.02
N ARG A 29 11.35 -3.63 3.57
CA ARG A 29 11.55 -2.21 3.90
C ARG A 29 11.09 -1.33 2.75
N ILE A 30 10.20 -0.39 3.01
CA ILE A 30 9.67 0.55 2.04
C ILE A 30 10.12 1.95 2.41
N ILE A 31 10.99 2.55 1.58
CA ILE A 31 11.34 3.98 1.68
C ILE A 31 10.85 4.67 0.41
N ARG A 32 9.72 5.37 0.50
CA ARG A 32 9.01 5.95 -0.65
C ARG A 32 8.39 7.31 -0.32
N LYS A 33 8.25 8.12 -1.38
CA LYS A 33 7.38 9.29 -1.42
C LYS A 33 5.95 8.82 -1.76
N PHE A 34 4.98 9.36 -1.05
CA PHE A 34 3.55 9.15 -1.23
C PHE A 34 2.94 10.52 -1.54
N ASP A 35 2.52 10.71 -2.78
CA ASP A 35 1.91 11.94 -3.29
C ASP A 35 0.52 11.65 -3.85
N ASN A 36 -0.14 12.68 -4.40
CA ASN A 36 -1.52 12.62 -4.88
C ASN A 36 -2.50 12.20 -3.77
N LEU A 37 -2.23 12.58 -2.53
CA LEU A 37 -3.09 12.31 -1.38
C LEU A 37 -4.00 13.52 -1.17
N LEU A 38 -5.23 13.44 -1.66
CA LEU A 38 -6.17 14.55 -1.66
C LEU A 38 -7.06 14.51 -0.42
N SER A 39 -7.19 15.65 0.28
CA SER A 39 -8.21 15.83 1.31
C SER A 39 -9.61 15.90 0.71
N SER A 40 -10.63 15.91 1.58
CA SER A 40 -12.04 16.03 1.17
C SER A 40 -12.37 17.29 0.35
N ASP A 41 -11.56 18.34 0.49
CA ASP A 41 -11.61 19.61 -0.24
C ASP A 41 -10.50 19.75 -1.31
N ASN A 42 -9.92 18.63 -1.73
CA ASN A 42 -8.94 18.51 -2.83
C ASN A 42 -7.59 19.20 -2.62
N LYS A 43 -7.20 19.51 -1.38
CA LYS A 43 -5.81 19.91 -1.10
C LYS A 43 -4.92 18.68 -1.14
N GLU A 44 -3.78 18.79 -1.83
CA GLU A 44 -2.82 17.71 -1.94
C GLU A 44 -1.81 17.69 -0.78
N TYR A 45 -1.55 16.48 -0.28
CA TYR A 45 -0.56 16.19 0.74
C TYR A 45 0.51 15.23 0.21
N VAL A 46 1.72 15.39 0.72
CA VAL A 46 2.87 14.54 0.38
C VAL A 46 3.51 14.03 1.66
N PHE A 47 3.73 12.72 1.74
CA PHE A 47 4.47 12.10 2.83
C PHE A 47 5.67 11.34 2.32
N TYR A 48 6.75 11.35 3.10
CA TYR A 48 7.90 10.48 2.89
C TYR A 48 7.91 9.48 4.02
N ILE A 49 7.89 8.19 3.72
CA ILE A 49 7.75 7.14 4.74
C ILE A 49 8.87 6.12 4.59
N ASP A 50 9.46 5.75 5.73
CA ASP A 50 10.26 4.55 5.93
C ASP A 50 9.44 3.56 6.78
N ALA A 51 9.03 2.45 6.18
CA ALA A 51 8.21 1.44 6.81
C ALA A 51 8.86 0.05 6.72
N SER A 52 8.58 -0.78 7.70
CA SER A 52 9.03 -2.17 7.77
C SER A 52 7.82 -3.08 7.93
N TYR A 53 7.64 -3.98 6.97
CA TYR A 53 6.44 -4.80 6.85
C TYR A 53 6.79 -6.28 6.77
N LEU A 54 5.99 -7.10 7.45
CA LEU A 54 6.06 -8.55 7.38
C LEU A 54 4.67 -9.10 7.06
N PHE A 55 4.56 -9.88 5.98
CA PHE A 55 3.28 -10.48 5.62
C PHE A 55 2.81 -11.49 6.68
N SER A 56 1.52 -11.46 6.99
CA SER A 56 0.83 -12.51 7.74
C SER A 56 0.66 -13.76 6.86
N PRO A 57 0.35 -14.94 7.43
CA PRO A 57 -0.04 -16.11 6.63
C PRO A 57 -1.16 -15.81 5.62
N GLU A 58 -2.19 -15.08 6.04
CA GLU A 58 -3.34 -14.68 5.22
C GLU A 58 -2.91 -13.71 4.12
N GLY A 59 -2.07 -12.72 4.44
CA GLY A 59 -1.56 -11.76 3.47
C GLY A 59 -0.67 -12.39 2.42
N LYS A 60 0.13 -13.40 2.78
CA LYS A 60 0.87 -14.22 1.80
C LYS A 60 -0.10 -14.88 0.83
N SER A 61 -1.15 -15.52 1.35
CA SER A 61 -2.17 -16.17 0.52
C SER A 61 -2.86 -15.18 -0.43
N ILE A 62 -3.28 -14.02 0.07
CA ILE A 62 -3.91 -12.96 -0.74
C ILE A 62 -2.97 -12.47 -1.84
N TYR A 63 -1.73 -12.14 -1.50
CA TYR A 63 -0.72 -11.69 -2.45
C TYR A 63 -0.48 -12.74 -3.55
N SER A 64 -0.23 -13.99 -3.14
CA SER A 64 0.05 -15.09 -4.06
C SER A 64 -1.12 -15.37 -4.99
N ASN A 65 -2.35 -15.37 -4.46
CA ASN A 65 -3.55 -15.61 -5.24
C ASN A 65 -3.81 -14.48 -6.25
N ASN A 66 -3.62 -13.21 -5.87
CA ASN A 66 -3.78 -12.08 -6.79
C ASN A 66 -2.80 -12.15 -7.97
N ILE A 67 -1.54 -12.46 -7.70
CA ILE A 67 -0.54 -12.67 -8.76
C ILE A 67 -0.92 -13.85 -9.66
N TYR A 68 -1.33 -14.97 -9.07
CA TYR A 68 -1.74 -16.16 -9.82
C TYR A 68 -2.92 -15.88 -10.75
N MET A 69 -3.98 -15.26 -10.23
CA MET A 69 -5.18 -14.93 -11.00
C MET A 69 -4.85 -13.98 -12.16
N ALA A 70 -4.01 -12.98 -11.91
CA ALA A 70 -3.57 -12.06 -12.97
C ALA A 70 -2.76 -12.79 -14.06
N LYS A 71 -1.83 -13.66 -13.69
CA LYS A 71 -1.06 -14.48 -14.65
C LYS A 71 -1.97 -15.38 -15.48
N LYS A 72 -2.90 -16.09 -14.83
CA LYS A 72 -3.87 -16.97 -15.51
C LYS A 72 -4.79 -16.21 -16.46
N ALA A 73 -5.19 -14.99 -16.11
CA ALA A 73 -5.97 -14.16 -17.01
C ALA A 73 -5.17 -13.75 -18.25
N LEU A 74 -3.89 -13.41 -18.10
CA LEU A 74 -3.00 -13.06 -19.21
C LEU A 74 -2.65 -14.25 -20.12
N GLU A 75 -2.65 -15.49 -19.62
CA GLU A 75 -2.51 -16.68 -20.47
C GLU A 75 -3.66 -16.79 -21.49
N ASN A 76 -4.87 -16.38 -21.10
CA ASN A 76 -6.05 -16.39 -21.97
C ASN A 76 -6.20 -15.11 -22.81
N ASN A 77 -5.68 -13.98 -22.33
CA ASN A 77 -5.70 -12.71 -23.03
C ASN A 77 -4.42 -11.92 -22.71
N SER A 78 -3.37 -12.16 -23.49
CA SER A 78 -2.03 -11.63 -23.25
C SER A 78 -1.92 -10.10 -23.32
N ASN A 79 -2.91 -9.43 -23.91
CA ASN A 79 -2.94 -7.98 -24.06
C ASN A 79 -3.82 -7.28 -23.01
N ASP A 80 -4.26 -7.99 -21.97
CA ASP A 80 -5.07 -7.36 -20.93
C ASP A 80 -4.21 -6.41 -20.07
N ILE A 81 -4.44 -5.12 -20.29
CA ILE A 81 -3.72 -4.03 -19.61
C ILE A 81 -4.00 -4.04 -18.10
N VAL A 82 -5.20 -4.46 -17.67
CA VAL A 82 -5.58 -4.47 -16.26
C VAL A 82 -4.75 -5.50 -15.50
N TYR A 83 -4.73 -6.74 -15.98
CA TYR A 83 -3.98 -7.80 -15.31
C TYR A 83 -2.46 -7.62 -15.42
N SER A 84 -1.98 -7.08 -16.54
CA SER A 84 -0.58 -6.65 -16.68
C SER A 84 -0.21 -5.57 -15.64
N GLY A 85 -1.13 -4.63 -15.42
CA GLY A 85 -1.02 -3.61 -14.36
C GLY A 85 -0.93 -4.23 -12.97
N VAL A 86 -1.81 -5.19 -12.64
CA VAL A 86 -1.83 -5.88 -11.34
C VAL A 86 -0.50 -6.58 -11.04
N ILE A 87 0.09 -7.28 -12.03
CA ILE A 87 1.39 -7.92 -11.86
C ILE A 87 2.46 -6.87 -11.60
N LYS A 88 2.55 -5.84 -12.45
CA LYS A 88 3.56 -4.78 -12.32
C LYS A 88 3.45 -4.03 -10.99
N SER A 89 2.23 -3.77 -10.54
CA SER A 89 1.95 -3.01 -9.32
C SER A 89 2.16 -3.86 -8.06
N SER A 90 2.16 -5.19 -8.19
CA SER A 90 2.35 -6.11 -7.08
C SER A 90 3.76 -6.71 -7.04
N THR A 91 4.54 -6.59 -8.12
CA THR A 91 5.87 -7.22 -8.24
C THR A 91 6.98 -6.17 -8.44
N PRO A 92 8.07 -6.20 -7.65
CA PRO A 92 8.32 -7.10 -6.52
C PRO A 92 7.37 -6.81 -5.33
N PRO A 93 7.27 -7.68 -4.30
CA PRO A 93 6.31 -7.53 -3.20
C PRO A 93 6.36 -6.17 -2.49
N GLU A 94 7.51 -5.50 -2.51
CA GLU A 94 7.66 -4.13 -2.02
C GLU A 94 6.67 -3.15 -2.69
N ASN A 95 6.32 -3.35 -3.96
CA ASN A 95 5.32 -2.53 -4.66
C ASN A 95 3.91 -2.79 -4.10
N TYR A 96 3.58 -4.03 -3.78
CA TYR A 96 2.31 -4.36 -3.12
C TYR A 96 2.18 -3.65 -1.76
N VAL A 97 3.23 -3.72 -0.94
CA VAL A 97 3.26 -3.02 0.37
C VAL A 97 3.17 -1.50 0.19
N TYR A 98 3.84 -0.94 -0.82
CA TYR A 98 3.68 0.47 -1.18
C TYR A 98 2.22 0.82 -1.49
N LEU A 99 1.51 0.00 -2.28
CA LEU A 99 0.11 0.26 -2.61
C LEU A 99 -0.82 0.16 -1.40
N LEU A 100 -0.58 -0.80 -0.49
CA LEU A 100 -1.31 -0.88 0.77
C LEU A 100 -1.15 0.42 1.57
N LEU A 101 0.10 0.87 1.77
CA LEU A 101 0.37 2.13 2.46
C LEU A 101 -0.27 3.33 1.76
N HIS A 102 -0.15 3.42 0.43
CA HIS A 102 -0.71 4.53 -0.35
C HIS A 102 -2.23 4.57 -0.19
N LYS A 103 -2.92 3.43 -0.33
CA LYS A 103 -4.35 3.32 -0.12
C LYS A 103 -4.76 3.80 1.28
N ARG A 104 -4.07 3.37 2.33
CA ARG A 104 -4.44 3.74 3.71
C ARG A 104 -4.14 5.19 4.06
N LEU A 105 -3.05 5.75 3.53
CA LEU A 105 -2.80 7.18 3.62
C LEU A 105 -3.91 7.95 2.91
N TYR A 106 -4.26 7.54 1.69
CA TYR A 106 -5.33 8.19 0.94
C TYR A 106 -6.68 8.10 1.67
N ASP A 107 -7.06 6.91 2.16
CA ASP A 107 -8.30 6.69 2.92
C ASP A 107 -8.36 7.57 4.18
N TYR A 108 -7.23 7.79 4.85
CA TYR A 108 -7.16 8.68 6.02
C TYR A 108 -7.29 10.15 5.62
N ILE A 109 -6.50 10.60 4.64
CA ILE A 109 -6.44 12.01 4.22
C ILE A 109 -7.77 12.45 3.58
N SER A 110 -8.33 11.64 2.69
CA SER A 110 -9.57 11.97 1.95
C SER A 110 -10.81 12.12 2.81
N LYS A 111 -10.82 11.56 4.02
CA LYS A 111 -11.93 11.71 4.99
C LYS A 111 -11.92 13.04 5.74
N ASN A 112 -10.80 13.76 5.71
CA ASN A 112 -10.60 14.96 6.52
C ASN A 112 -10.58 16.23 5.64
N LYS A 113 -11.01 17.36 6.19
CA LYS A 113 -10.83 18.67 5.54
C LYS A 113 -9.38 19.13 5.65
N SER A 114 -8.90 19.90 4.68
CA SER A 114 -7.53 20.38 4.70
C SER A 114 -7.24 21.23 5.93
N SER A 115 -8.22 22.02 6.39
CA SER A 115 -8.08 22.86 7.59
C SER A 115 -7.73 22.05 8.85
N TYR A 116 -8.36 20.89 9.02
CA TYR A 116 -8.10 20.00 10.16
C TYR A 116 -6.71 19.35 10.06
N ILE A 117 -6.35 18.88 8.87
CA ILE A 117 -5.05 18.26 8.64
C ILE A 117 -3.93 19.29 8.85
N ASP A 118 -4.10 20.49 8.29
CA ASP A 118 -3.12 21.57 8.38
C ASP A 118 -2.93 22.03 9.83
N GLU A 119 -4.02 22.16 10.58
CA GLU A 119 -3.98 22.49 12.01
C GLU A 119 -3.13 21.46 12.75
N LEU A 120 -3.45 20.17 12.64
CA LEU A 120 -2.70 19.12 13.32
C LEU A 120 -1.24 19.05 12.87
N MET A 121 -0.95 19.21 11.59
CA MET A 121 0.44 19.23 11.10
C MET A 121 1.26 20.41 11.64
N GLN A 122 0.62 21.51 12.02
CA GLN A 122 1.29 22.70 12.55
C GLN A 122 1.36 22.72 14.08
N THR A 123 0.33 22.22 14.76
CA THR A 123 0.19 22.35 16.22
C THR A 123 0.55 21.08 16.98
N ASP A 124 0.24 19.91 16.41
CA ASP A 124 0.48 18.60 17.04
C ASP A 124 0.82 17.51 16.03
N LEU A 125 1.98 17.69 15.40
CA LEU A 125 2.46 16.82 14.33
C LEU A 125 2.66 15.37 14.79
N GLN A 126 3.02 15.17 16.06
CA GLN A 126 3.25 13.83 16.60
C GLN A 126 1.93 13.06 16.71
N THR A 127 0.89 13.66 17.29
CA THR A 127 -0.44 13.06 17.36
C THR A 127 -1.00 12.80 15.97
N PHE A 128 -0.81 13.71 15.01
CA PHE A 128 -1.22 13.48 13.62
C PHE A 128 -0.59 12.20 13.04
N TYR A 129 0.73 12.06 13.19
CA TYR A 129 1.43 10.87 12.71
C TYR A 129 1.03 9.60 13.46
N ASP A 130 0.80 9.67 14.76
CA ASP A 130 0.34 8.51 15.55
C ASP A 130 -1.05 8.04 15.10
N ASN A 131 -1.99 8.97 14.89
CA ASN A 131 -3.32 8.64 14.39
C ASN A 131 -3.27 7.93 13.02
N ILE A 132 -2.42 8.38 12.11
CA ILE A 132 -2.24 7.72 10.81
C ILE A 132 -1.63 6.32 10.99
N ARG A 133 -0.61 6.16 11.85
CA ARG A 133 0.03 4.86 12.10
C ARG A 133 -0.98 3.86 12.64
N GLU A 134 -1.74 4.26 13.66
CA GLU A 134 -2.77 3.42 14.28
C GLU A 134 -3.84 3.01 13.26
N TYR A 135 -4.28 3.95 12.43
CA TYR A 135 -5.21 3.66 11.35
C TYR A 135 -4.65 2.61 10.37
N ILE A 136 -3.43 2.79 9.87
CA ILE A 136 -2.79 1.85 8.95
C ILE A 136 -2.66 0.46 9.59
N ILE A 137 -2.16 0.39 10.83
CA ILE A 137 -1.95 -0.88 11.54
C ILE A 137 -3.28 -1.62 11.74
N LYS A 138 -4.33 -0.89 12.12
CA LYS A 138 -5.67 -1.47 12.31
C LYS A 138 -6.24 -2.03 11.01
N GLU A 139 -6.13 -1.28 9.91
CA GLU A 139 -6.71 -1.65 8.61
C GLU A 139 -5.96 -2.80 7.92
N GLU A 140 -4.67 -2.97 8.22
CA GLU A 140 -3.81 -3.97 7.57
C GLU A 140 -3.50 -5.19 8.46
N ILE A 141 -4.18 -5.33 9.60
CA ILE A 141 -3.95 -6.41 10.58
C ILE A 141 -4.01 -7.81 9.97
N TYR A 142 -4.81 -8.01 8.92
CA TYR A 142 -4.97 -9.29 8.23
C TYR A 142 -3.97 -9.51 7.09
N THR A 143 -3.37 -8.45 6.53
CA THR A 143 -2.41 -8.58 5.43
C THR A 143 -0.99 -8.74 5.96
N GLY A 144 -0.69 -8.15 7.12
CA GLY A 144 0.62 -8.27 7.73
C GLY A 144 0.79 -7.36 8.93
N SER A 145 2.02 -7.26 9.39
CA SER A 145 2.40 -6.40 10.52
C SER A 145 3.44 -5.39 10.08
N PHE A 146 3.18 -4.12 10.41
CA PHE A 146 4.19 -3.09 10.35
C PHE A 146 4.99 -3.08 11.65
N LYS A 147 6.29 -3.41 11.59
CA LYS A 147 7.20 -3.27 12.74
C LYS A 147 7.44 -1.81 13.08
N TYR A 148 7.43 -0.94 12.07
CA TYR A 148 7.42 0.50 12.22
C TYR A 148 6.87 1.18 10.96
N ILE A 149 6.37 2.39 11.15
CA ILE A 149 6.04 3.36 10.09
C ILE A 149 6.61 4.70 10.55
N ARG A 150 7.62 5.20 9.86
CA ARG A 150 8.31 6.45 10.20
C ARG A 150 8.07 7.48 9.11
N PHE A 151 7.47 8.60 9.50
CA PHE A 151 7.38 9.78 8.64
C PHE A 151 8.74 10.48 8.64
N LEU A 152 9.22 10.77 7.45
CA LEU A 152 10.51 11.39 7.19
C LEU A 152 10.30 12.82 6.72
N THR A 153 11.27 13.68 7.03
CA THR A 153 11.42 14.94 6.30
C THR A 153 11.94 14.66 4.89
N LYS A 154 11.67 15.56 3.95
CA LYS A 154 12.24 15.51 2.59
C LYS A 154 13.75 15.31 2.61
N THR A 155 14.46 16.02 3.50
CA THR A 155 15.92 15.90 3.66
C THR A 155 16.35 14.49 4.09
N LYS A 156 15.67 13.89 5.08
CA LYS A 156 15.96 12.51 5.51
C LYS A 156 15.66 11.49 4.40
N TYR A 157 14.57 11.69 3.67
CA TYR A 157 14.23 10.86 2.51
C TYR A 157 15.32 10.90 1.43
N LYS A 158 15.77 12.11 1.07
CA LYS A 158 16.87 12.31 0.12
C LYS A 158 18.16 11.65 0.58
N TYR A 159 18.49 11.77 1.87
CA TYR A 159 19.65 11.10 2.45
C TYR A 159 19.57 9.56 2.31
N TYR A 160 18.41 8.95 2.58
CA TYR A 160 18.27 7.49 2.51
C TYR A 160 18.16 6.93 1.10
N THR A 161 17.68 7.71 0.13
CA THR A 161 17.32 7.19 -1.20
C THR A 161 18.11 7.80 -2.35
N GLY A 162 18.77 8.93 -2.14
CA GLY A 162 19.38 9.74 -3.20
C GLY A 162 18.38 10.45 -4.11
N LYS A 163 17.08 10.41 -3.80
CA LYS A 163 15.98 10.95 -4.62
C LYS A 163 15.40 12.22 -4.01
N ASP A 164 14.86 13.10 -4.85
CA ASP A 164 14.17 14.33 -4.44
C ASP A 164 12.69 14.13 -4.08
#